data_AF-A0A5Q0UIM0-F1
#
_entry.id   AF-A0A5Q0UIM0-F1
#
_cell.length_a   1.000
_cell.length_b   1.000
_cell.length_c   1.000
_cell.angle_alpha   90.00
_cell.angle_beta   90.00
_cell.angle_gamma   90.00
#
_symmetry.space_group_name_H-M   'P 1'
#
loop_
_entity.id
_entity.type
_entity.pdbx_description
1 polymer ?
#
loop_
_entity_poly.entity_id
_entity_poly.type
_entity_poly.pdbx_seq_one_letter_code
_entity_poly.pdbx_strand_id
1 'polypeptide(L)'
;MSEYSVNIVVGLSGVGKGTVLEEAMMLADEDYKVVNYGDRMFETAKEQGLADHRDEMKNIDTDTYKEIQADAAESIAEDAEDQNIIVETHAAIKSPYGYIPGLPKWVAEGLDPSKIIMLDASSEAIYQRSQEADRDRDTEKAGIEGITEYRETAKQMASAVSILTGAYFQIIENKDGQAEKAAEELVETLQG
;
A
#
# COMPACT_ATOMS: atom_id res chain seq x y z
N MET A 1 10.60 -1.89 -22.72
CA MET A 1 10.47 -2.11 -21.27
C MET A 1 11.29 -1.01 -20.64
N SER A 2 10.69 -0.24 -19.72
CA SER A 2 11.42 0.78 -18.96
C SER A 2 12.57 0.13 -18.21
N GLU A 3 13.65 0.89 -18.00
CA GLU A 3 14.79 0.45 -17.19
C GLU A 3 14.39 0.29 -15.72
N TYR A 4 13.42 1.09 -15.27
CA TYR A 4 12.91 1.10 -13.91
C TYR A 4 11.47 0.61 -13.82
N SER A 5 11.03 0.29 -12.61
CA SER A 5 9.73 -0.33 -12.35
C SER A 5 8.97 0.32 -11.21
N VAL A 6 7.64 0.23 -11.30
CA VAL A 6 6.72 0.50 -10.19
C VAL A 6 6.42 -0.81 -9.48
N ASN A 7 6.68 -0.85 -8.17
CA ASN A 7 6.37 -2.00 -7.31
C ASN A 7 5.44 -1.53 -6.19
N ILE A 8 4.34 -2.24 -5.97
CA ILE A 8 3.35 -1.87 -4.96
C ILE A 8 3.59 -2.68 -3.70
N VAL A 9 3.72 -2.02 -2.55
CA VAL A 9 3.72 -2.66 -1.23
C VAL A 9 2.42 -2.33 -0.50
N VAL A 10 1.64 -3.38 -0.22
CA VAL A 10 0.38 -3.30 0.51
C VAL A 10 0.44 -4.04 1.82
N GLY A 11 -0.46 -3.71 2.74
CA GLY A 11 -0.59 -4.41 4.01
C GLY A 11 -1.53 -3.69 4.95
N LEU A 12 -2.12 -4.44 5.88
CA LEU A 12 -2.99 -3.85 6.90
C LEU A 12 -2.19 -2.90 7.81
N SER A 13 -2.90 -2.01 8.50
CA SER A 13 -2.28 -1.27 9.60
C SER A 13 -1.91 -2.25 10.71
N GLY A 14 -0.70 -2.12 11.27
CA GLY A 14 -0.19 -3.03 12.32
C GLY A 14 0.72 -4.15 11.80
N VAL A 15 0.78 -4.40 10.49
CA VAL A 15 1.72 -5.40 9.92
C VAL A 15 3.19 -4.95 9.92
N GLY A 16 3.47 -3.68 10.22
CA GLY A 16 4.83 -3.15 10.27
C GLY A 16 5.41 -2.68 8.93
N LYS A 17 4.57 -2.26 7.97
CA LYS A 17 5.01 -1.80 6.64
C LYS A 17 6.18 -0.81 6.68
N GLY A 18 6.03 0.26 7.47
CA GLY A 18 7.07 1.31 7.59
C GLY A 18 8.40 0.75 8.08
N THR A 19 8.39 -0.09 9.11
CA THR A 19 9.60 -0.73 9.66
C THR A 19 10.28 -1.63 8.64
N VAL A 20 9.51 -2.50 7.97
CA VAL A 20 10.06 -3.42 6.96
C VAL A 20 10.60 -2.65 5.75
N LEU A 21 9.90 -1.60 5.31
CA LEU A 21 10.37 -0.74 4.21
C LEU A 21 11.65 -0.02 4.59
N GLU A 22 11.71 0.60 5.77
CA GLU A 22 12.91 1.30 6.26
C GLU A 22 14.12 0.36 6.30
N GLU A 23 13.95 -0.84 6.86
CA GLU A 23 15.00 -1.86 6.90
C GLU A 23 15.39 -2.34 5.50
N ALA A 24 14.43 -2.57 4.61
CA ALA A 24 14.70 -2.98 3.24
C ALA A 24 15.49 -1.92 2.46
N MET A 25 15.18 -0.63 2.66
CA MET A 25 15.92 0.45 2.00
C MET A 25 17.36 0.58 2.52
N MET A 26 17.65 0.13 3.76
CA MET A 26 19.02 0.05 4.26
C MET A 26 19.80 -1.14 3.70
N LEU A 27 19.10 -2.21 3.33
CA LEU A 27 19.68 -3.46 2.82
C LEU A 27 19.81 -3.49 1.29
N ALA A 28 18.99 -2.72 0.57
CA ALA A 28 18.98 -2.70 -0.88
C ALA A 28 20.28 -2.07 -1.45
N ASP A 29 20.88 -2.76 -2.43
CA ASP A 29 22.00 -2.22 -3.20
C ASP A 29 21.55 -1.23 -4.30
N GLU A 30 20.27 -1.25 -4.65
CA GLU A 30 19.65 -0.36 -5.64
C GLU A 30 18.88 0.77 -4.95
N ASP A 31 18.87 1.95 -5.57
CA ASP A 31 18.09 3.08 -5.09
C ASP A 31 16.60 2.91 -5.46
N TYR A 32 15.76 2.80 -4.44
CA TYR A 32 14.30 2.83 -4.56
C TYR A 32 13.74 4.10 -3.94
N LYS A 33 12.86 4.81 -4.65
CA LYS A 33 12.07 5.90 -4.08
C LYS A 33 10.77 5.33 -3.54
N VAL A 34 10.58 5.43 -2.23
CA VAL A 34 9.32 5.07 -1.58
C VAL A 34 8.33 6.23 -1.65
N VAL A 35 7.17 5.99 -2.23
CA VAL A 35 6.08 6.98 -2.37
C VAL A 35 4.86 6.46 -1.60
N ASN A 36 4.39 7.24 -0.63
CA ASN A 36 3.09 6.99 -0.01
C ASN A 36 1.99 7.45 -0.99
N TYR A 37 1.16 6.52 -1.46
CA TYR A 37 0.15 6.84 -2.46
C TYR A 37 -0.86 7.88 -1.98
N GLY A 38 -1.25 7.81 -0.70
CA GLY A 38 -2.19 8.77 -0.11
C GLY A 38 -1.60 10.16 0.11
N ASP A 39 -0.28 10.29 0.15
CA ASP A 39 0.40 11.59 0.19
C ASP A 39 0.50 12.16 -1.24
N ARG A 40 0.87 11.33 -2.24
CA ARG A 40 0.85 11.74 -3.65
C ARG A 40 -0.53 12.22 -4.09
N MET A 41 -1.59 11.50 -3.74
CA MET A 41 -2.97 11.93 -4.01
C MET A 41 -3.28 13.31 -3.43
N PHE A 42 -2.78 13.63 -2.24
CA PHE A 42 -2.98 14.93 -1.63
C PHE A 42 -2.17 16.02 -2.33
N GLU A 43 -0.93 15.73 -2.73
CA GLU A 43 -0.10 16.63 -3.55
C GLU A 43 -0.81 16.96 -4.88
N THR A 44 -1.31 15.94 -5.58
CA THR A 44 -2.09 16.11 -6.82
C THR A 44 -3.33 16.97 -6.60
N ALA A 45 -4.13 16.70 -5.56
CA ALA A 45 -5.30 17.51 -5.25
C ALA A 45 -4.95 18.98 -4.95
N LYS A 46 -3.83 19.20 -4.27
CA LYS A 46 -3.34 20.55 -3.95
C LYS A 46 -2.87 21.30 -5.19
N GLU A 47 -2.16 20.63 -6.09
CA GLU A 47 -1.72 21.21 -7.37
C GLU A 47 -2.90 21.59 -8.26
N GLN A 48 -3.99 20.84 -8.19
CA GLN A 48 -5.25 21.12 -8.88
C GLN A 48 -6.13 22.18 -8.18
N GLY A 49 -5.74 22.66 -6.99
CA GLY A 49 -6.50 23.63 -6.21
C GLY A 49 -7.78 23.07 -5.58
N LEU A 50 -7.84 21.75 -5.36
CA LEU A 50 -9.00 21.03 -4.83
C LEU A 50 -8.96 20.84 -3.31
N ALA A 51 -7.77 20.89 -2.70
CA ALA A 51 -7.59 20.81 -1.26
C ALA A 51 -6.31 21.54 -0.81
N ASP A 52 -6.39 22.30 0.29
CA ASP A 52 -5.23 22.92 0.94
C ASP A 52 -4.71 22.06 2.12
N HIS A 53 -5.62 21.28 2.71
CA HIS A 53 -5.36 20.41 3.85
C HIS A 53 -5.87 18.99 3.62
N ARG A 54 -5.15 18.00 4.17
CA ARG A 54 -5.42 16.57 3.92
C ARG A 54 -6.81 16.13 4.37
N ASP A 55 -7.36 16.75 5.41
CA ASP A 55 -8.68 16.44 5.94
C ASP A 55 -9.82 16.93 5.03
N GLU A 56 -9.55 17.84 4.09
CA GLU A 56 -10.52 18.31 3.09
C GLU A 56 -10.76 17.28 1.99
N MET A 57 -9.82 16.36 1.77
CA MET A 57 -9.92 15.27 0.77
C MET A 57 -11.20 14.44 0.92
N LYS A 58 -11.73 14.30 2.14
CA LYS A 58 -12.96 13.54 2.43
C LYS A 58 -14.24 14.22 1.91
N ASN A 59 -14.17 15.50 1.57
CA ASN A 59 -15.30 16.30 1.09
C ASN A 59 -15.36 16.36 -0.44
N ILE A 60 -14.32 15.89 -1.12
CA ILE A 60 -14.27 15.81 -2.59
C ILE A 60 -15.29 14.77 -3.05
N ASP A 61 -16.05 15.12 -4.09
CA ASP A 61 -17.04 14.20 -4.64
C ASP A 61 -16.36 12.99 -5.32
N THR A 62 -17.13 11.93 -5.55
CA THR A 62 -16.60 10.65 -5.99
C THR A 62 -15.93 10.69 -7.35
N ASP A 63 -16.44 11.49 -8.30
CA ASP A 63 -15.91 11.54 -9.65
C ASP A 63 -14.57 12.29 -9.65
N THR A 64 -14.50 13.46 -9.00
CA THR A 64 -13.25 14.18 -8.84
C THR A 64 -12.22 13.42 -7.99
N TYR A 65 -12.65 12.71 -6.95
CA TYR A 65 -11.74 11.87 -6.16
C TYR A 65 -11.11 10.75 -6.99
N LYS A 66 -11.88 10.17 -7.91
CA LYS A 66 -11.39 9.17 -8.86
C LYS A 66 -10.39 9.76 -9.85
N GLU A 67 -10.61 10.97 -10.34
CA GLU A 67 -9.66 11.69 -11.20
C GLU A 67 -8.33 11.91 -10.46
N ILE A 68 -8.38 12.43 -9.23
CA ILE A 68 -7.19 12.60 -8.38
C ILE A 68 -6.43 11.28 -8.20
N GLN A 69 -7.13 10.17 -7.99
CA GLN A 69 -6.52 8.84 -7.89
C GLN A 69 -5.79 8.44 -9.18
N ALA A 70 -6.44 8.62 -10.33
CA ALA A 70 -5.86 8.28 -11.63
C ALA A 70 -4.63 9.16 -11.91
N ASP A 71 -4.75 10.48 -11.74
CA ASP A 71 -3.67 11.43 -11.98
C ASP A 71 -2.46 11.18 -11.06
N ALA A 72 -2.72 10.86 -9.78
CA ALA A 72 -1.67 10.50 -8.83
C ALA A 72 -0.96 9.20 -9.25
N ALA A 73 -1.69 8.22 -9.76
CA ALA A 73 -1.12 6.97 -10.26
C ALA A 73 -0.25 7.20 -11.50
N GLU A 74 -0.74 7.98 -12.47
CA GLU A 74 0.01 8.34 -13.67
C GLU A 74 1.29 9.11 -13.33
N SER A 75 1.21 10.10 -12.42
CA SER A 75 2.40 10.85 -11.98
C SER A 75 3.48 9.98 -11.31
N ILE A 76 3.08 8.88 -10.67
CA ILE A 76 4.01 7.90 -10.08
C ILE A 76 4.66 7.03 -11.16
N ALA A 77 3.90 6.67 -12.20
CA ALA A 77 4.44 5.93 -13.32
C ALA A 77 5.44 6.78 -14.12
N GLU A 78 5.18 8.08 -14.28
CA GLU A 78 6.12 9.05 -14.87
C GLU A 78 7.41 9.16 -14.04
N ASP A 79 7.31 9.22 -12.71
CA ASP A 79 8.48 9.20 -11.81
C ASP A 79 9.35 7.93 -12.00
N ALA A 80 8.76 6.84 -12.49
CA ALA A 80 9.43 5.57 -12.77
C ALA A 80 10.10 5.52 -14.15
N GLU A 81 10.15 6.63 -14.89
CA GLU A 81 11.01 6.74 -16.07
C GLU A 81 12.50 6.91 -15.69
N ASP A 82 12.77 7.44 -14.48
CA ASP A 82 14.11 7.82 -14.03
C ASP A 82 14.64 7.02 -12.81
N GLN A 83 13.79 6.28 -12.09
CA GLN A 83 14.21 5.48 -10.92
C GLN A 83 13.20 4.39 -10.55
N ASN A 84 13.61 3.38 -9.77
CA ASN A 84 12.68 2.38 -9.25
C ASN A 84 11.78 2.98 -8.17
N ILE A 85 10.47 2.73 -8.26
CA ILE A 85 9.48 3.26 -7.31
C ILE A 85 8.87 2.13 -6.49
N ILE A 86 8.76 2.36 -5.18
CA ILE A 86 7.92 1.55 -4.29
C ILE A 86 6.71 2.39 -3.89
N VAL A 87 5.51 1.91 -4.22
CA VAL A 87 4.25 2.56 -3.84
C VAL A 87 3.72 1.90 -2.57
N GLU A 88 3.78 2.62 -1.45
CA GLU A 88 3.18 2.18 -0.19
C GLU A 88 1.71 2.58 -0.14
N THR A 89 0.82 1.59 -0.03
CA THR A 89 -0.63 1.83 0.06
C THR A 89 -1.35 0.71 0.81
N HIS A 90 -2.68 0.78 0.82
CA HIS A 90 -3.55 -0.26 1.36
C HIS A 90 -4.26 -0.99 0.21
N ALA A 91 -4.38 -2.32 0.27
CA ALA A 91 -5.17 -3.06 -0.72
C ALA A 91 -6.68 -2.86 -0.54
N ALA A 92 -7.11 -2.67 0.72
CA ALA A 92 -8.49 -2.47 1.11
C ALA A 92 -8.55 -1.45 2.25
N ILE A 93 -9.62 -0.65 2.27
CA ILE A 93 -9.94 0.29 3.35
C ILE A 93 -11.31 -0.10 3.92
N LYS A 94 -11.35 -0.45 5.21
CA LYS A 94 -12.60 -0.80 5.89
C LYS A 94 -13.45 0.45 6.11
N SER A 95 -14.72 0.38 5.73
CA SER A 95 -15.74 1.41 5.92
C SER A 95 -16.98 0.83 6.62
N PRO A 96 -17.90 1.66 7.13
CA PRO A 96 -19.19 1.19 7.67
C PRO A 96 -20.06 0.41 6.68
N TYR A 97 -19.82 0.55 5.36
CA TYR A 97 -20.62 -0.07 4.30
C TYR A 97 -19.92 -1.26 3.61
N GLY A 98 -18.74 -1.66 4.09
CA GLY A 98 -17.93 -2.72 3.49
C GLY A 98 -16.50 -2.26 3.24
N TYR A 99 -15.86 -2.82 2.21
CA TYR A 99 -14.45 -2.56 1.88
C TYR A 99 -14.32 -1.74 0.60
N ILE A 100 -13.59 -0.63 0.69
CA ILE A 100 -13.23 0.20 -0.45
C ILE A 100 -11.90 -0.32 -1.00
N PRO A 101 -11.78 -0.59 -2.31
CA PRO A 101 -10.51 -1.01 -2.91
C PRO A 101 -9.52 0.16 -2.85
N GLY A 102 -8.32 -0.08 -2.34
CA GLY A 102 -7.25 0.94 -2.38
C GLY A 102 -6.49 0.97 -3.71
N LEU A 103 -6.68 -0.06 -4.54
CA LEU A 103 -6.15 -0.17 -5.89
C LEU A 103 -7.28 -0.51 -6.88
N PRO A 104 -8.25 0.41 -7.09
CA PRO A 104 -9.26 0.21 -8.12
C PRO A 104 -8.63 0.19 -9.51
N LYS A 105 -9.38 -0.29 -10.51
CA LYS A 105 -8.88 -0.51 -11.87
C LYS A 105 -8.06 0.67 -12.44
N TRP A 106 -8.57 1.90 -12.34
CA TRP A 106 -7.90 3.08 -12.89
C TRP A 106 -6.58 3.40 -12.19
N VAL A 107 -6.43 3.07 -10.91
CA VAL A 107 -5.15 3.20 -10.18
C VAL A 107 -4.19 2.11 -10.59
N ALA A 108 -4.66 0.86 -10.64
CA ALA A 108 -3.84 -0.27 -10.99
C ALA A 108 -3.30 -0.19 -12.43
N GLU A 109 -4.13 0.25 -13.37
CA GLU A 109 -3.72 0.49 -14.77
C GLU A 109 -2.81 1.72 -14.89
N GLY A 110 -3.09 2.81 -14.15
CA GLY A 110 -2.24 4.01 -14.17
C GLY A 110 -0.85 3.78 -13.58
N LEU A 111 -0.72 2.92 -12.57
CA LEU A 111 0.57 2.56 -11.96
C LEU A 111 1.39 1.55 -12.78
N ASP A 112 0.74 0.77 -13.66
CA ASP A 112 1.33 -0.36 -14.41
C ASP A 112 2.39 -1.18 -13.63
N PRO A 113 2.03 -1.77 -12.48
CA PRO A 113 3.02 -2.32 -11.56
C PRO A 113 3.65 -3.61 -12.08
N SER A 114 4.95 -3.77 -11.88
CA SER A 114 5.66 -5.04 -12.12
C SER A 114 5.34 -6.08 -11.03
N LYS A 115 5.24 -5.63 -9.78
CA LYS A 115 5.05 -6.48 -8.60
C LYS A 115 4.05 -5.87 -7.64
N ILE A 116 3.30 -6.75 -6.97
CA ILE A 116 2.41 -6.44 -5.86
C ILE A 116 2.86 -7.31 -4.70
N ILE A 117 3.35 -6.68 -3.65
CA ILE A 117 3.95 -7.34 -2.50
C ILE A 117 3.09 -7.01 -1.29
N MET A 118 2.49 -8.04 -0.70
CA MET A 118 1.69 -7.90 0.51
C MET A 118 2.55 -8.24 1.73
N LEU A 119 2.80 -7.24 2.57
CA LEU A 119 3.31 -7.46 3.93
C LEU A 119 2.16 -7.87 4.83
N ASP A 120 2.35 -8.99 5.51
CA ASP A 120 1.33 -9.64 6.31
C ASP A 120 1.85 -10.06 7.68
N ALA A 121 0.95 -10.29 8.62
CA ALA A 121 1.26 -10.82 9.95
C ALA A 121 0.04 -11.57 10.50
N SER A 122 0.24 -12.40 11.53
CA SER A 122 -0.89 -13.08 12.15
C SER A 122 -1.89 -12.07 12.74
N SER A 123 -3.16 -12.44 12.78
CA SER A 123 -4.20 -11.56 13.33
C SER A 123 -3.95 -11.24 14.81
N GLU A 124 -3.37 -12.19 15.55
CA GLU A 124 -2.93 -12.03 16.93
C GLU A 124 -1.81 -10.99 17.06
N ALA A 125 -0.79 -11.04 16.18
CA ALA A 125 0.32 -10.09 16.22
C ALA A 125 -0.17 -8.68 15.84
N ILE A 126 -1.01 -8.56 14.82
CA ILE A 126 -1.62 -7.28 14.42
C ILE A 126 -2.43 -6.70 15.59
N TYR A 127 -3.25 -7.53 16.25
CA TYR A 127 -4.04 -7.12 17.40
C TYR A 127 -3.15 -6.69 18.58
N GLN A 128 -2.09 -7.42 18.90
CA GLN A 128 -1.19 -7.06 19.99
C GLN A 128 -0.48 -5.73 19.72
N ARG A 129 0.09 -5.56 18.53
CA ARG A 129 0.77 -4.32 18.11
C ARG A 129 -0.17 -3.11 18.10
N SER A 130 -1.46 -3.30 17.77
CA SER A 130 -2.43 -2.20 17.83
C SER A 130 -2.72 -1.77 19.26
N GLN A 131 -2.85 -2.71 20.20
CA GLN A 131 -3.03 -2.39 21.62
C GLN A 131 -1.82 -1.64 22.21
N GLU A 132 -0.60 -1.97 21.78
CA GLU A 132 0.62 -1.31 22.26
C GLU A 132 0.79 0.12 21.71
N ALA A 133 0.31 0.37 20.50
CA ALA A 133 0.48 1.65 19.82
C ALA A 133 -0.52 2.74 20.27
N ASP A 134 -1.44 2.43 21.20
CA ASP A 134 -2.57 3.28 21.62
C ASP A 134 -3.30 3.93 20.43
N ARG A 135 -3.36 3.17 19.34
CA ARG A 135 -4.16 3.50 18.17
C ARG A 135 -5.57 3.06 18.54
N ASP A 136 -6.54 3.94 18.32
CA ASP A 136 -7.97 3.67 18.53
C ASP A 136 -8.65 3.74 17.15
N ARG A 137 -8.52 2.65 16.39
CA ARG A 137 -9.11 2.47 15.07
C ARG A 137 -10.29 1.52 15.20
N ASP A 138 -11.35 1.78 14.44
CA ASP A 138 -12.57 0.96 14.47
C ASP A 138 -12.33 -0.54 14.15
N THR A 139 -11.20 -0.89 13.54
CA THR A 139 -10.73 -2.28 13.36
C THR A 139 -10.40 -3.01 14.65
N GLU A 140 -9.95 -2.33 15.70
CA GLU A 140 -9.55 -2.94 16.99
C GLU A 140 -10.76 -3.33 17.84
N LYS A 141 -11.89 -2.61 17.69
CA LYS A 141 -13.16 -2.96 18.34
C LYS A 141 -13.74 -4.29 17.85
N ALA A 142 -13.31 -4.77 16.68
CA ALA A 142 -13.77 -6.03 16.08
C ALA A 142 -12.98 -7.26 16.56
N GLY A 143 -11.92 -7.07 17.37
CA GLY A 143 -11.09 -8.16 17.89
C GLY A 143 -10.33 -8.93 16.80
N ILE A 144 -9.73 -10.06 17.20
CA ILE A 144 -8.91 -10.91 16.33
C ILE A 144 -9.71 -11.39 15.11
N GLU A 145 -10.97 -11.80 15.28
CA GLU A 145 -11.83 -12.28 14.18
C GLU A 145 -12.05 -11.18 13.12
N GLY A 146 -12.33 -9.95 13.53
CA GLY A 146 -12.51 -8.83 12.60
C GLY A 146 -11.23 -8.43 11.87
N ILE A 147 -10.06 -8.63 12.51
CA ILE A 147 -8.76 -8.47 11.87
C ILE A 147 -8.53 -9.59 10.86
N THR A 148 -8.87 -10.83 11.19
CA THR A 148 -8.76 -11.96 10.27
C THR A 148 -9.61 -11.75 9.02
N GLU A 149 -10.88 -11.35 9.17
CA GLU A 149 -11.75 -11.05 8.03
C GLU A 149 -11.17 -9.94 7.14
N TYR A 150 -10.68 -8.85 7.75
CA TYR A 150 -10.09 -7.75 7.01
C TYR A 150 -8.81 -8.18 6.28
N ARG A 151 -7.94 -8.94 6.94
CA ARG A 151 -6.70 -9.47 6.36
C ARG A 151 -6.98 -10.33 5.13
N GLU A 152 -7.91 -11.28 5.25
CA GLU A 152 -8.27 -12.17 4.14
C GLU A 152 -8.93 -11.40 2.99
N THR A 153 -9.78 -10.42 3.30
CA THR A 153 -10.39 -9.55 2.27
C THR A 153 -9.34 -8.73 1.53
N ALA A 154 -8.39 -8.12 2.27
CA ALA A 154 -7.31 -7.34 1.66
C ALA A 154 -6.41 -8.20 0.77
N LYS A 155 -6.11 -9.43 1.20
CA LYS A 155 -5.35 -10.41 0.40
C LYS A 155 -6.07 -10.77 -0.91
N GLN A 156 -7.38 -10.99 -0.86
CA GLN A 156 -8.19 -11.24 -2.05
C GLN A 156 -8.25 -10.03 -2.99
N MET A 157 -8.36 -8.81 -2.44
CA MET A 157 -8.33 -7.59 -3.25
C MET A 157 -6.97 -7.38 -3.91
N ALA A 158 -5.86 -7.60 -3.19
CA ALA A 158 -4.52 -7.49 -3.75
C ALA A 158 -4.27 -8.52 -4.88
N SER A 159 -4.68 -9.77 -4.69
CA SER A 159 -4.52 -10.79 -5.72
C SER A 159 -5.37 -10.52 -6.97
N ALA A 160 -6.55 -9.92 -6.81
CA ALA A 160 -7.38 -9.49 -7.95
C ALA A 160 -6.69 -8.41 -8.80
N VAL A 161 -5.91 -7.52 -8.18
CA VAL A 161 -5.11 -6.52 -8.91
C VAL A 161 -4.02 -7.19 -9.73
N SER A 162 -3.34 -8.22 -9.19
CA SER A 162 -2.37 -9.01 -9.95
C SER A 162 -2.98 -9.69 -11.17
N ILE A 163 -4.21 -10.21 -11.06
CA ILE A 163 -4.94 -10.75 -12.21
C ILE A 163 -5.24 -9.66 -13.25
N LEU A 164 -5.59 -8.45 -12.79
CA LEU A 164 -5.95 -7.34 -13.66
C LEU A 164 -4.76 -6.80 -14.46
N THR A 165 -3.59 -6.64 -13.81
CA THR A 165 -2.41 -6.00 -14.40
C THR A 165 -1.40 -6.99 -14.98
N GLY A 166 -1.46 -8.26 -14.56
CA GLY A 166 -0.43 -9.25 -14.85
C GLY A 166 0.81 -9.15 -13.96
N ALA A 167 0.79 -8.27 -12.94
CA ALA A 167 1.88 -8.10 -11.98
C ALA A 167 2.12 -9.38 -11.18
N TYR A 168 3.38 -9.67 -10.84
CA TYR A 168 3.72 -10.75 -9.92
C TYR A 168 3.19 -10.45 -8.51
N PHE A 169 2.57 -11.43 -7.85
CA PHE A 169 2.02 -11.26 -6.50
C PHE A 169 2.78 -12.12 -5.49
N GLN A 170 3.31 -11.49 -4.44
CA GLN A 170 4.03 -12.15 -3.35
C GLN A 170 3.46 -11.72 -1.99
N ILE A 171 3.47 -12.64 -1.03
CA ILE A 171 3.12 -12.36 0.36
C ILE A 171 4.35 -12.62 1.22
N ILE A 172 4.73 -11.64 2.03
CA ILE A 172 5.86 -11.70 2.95
C ILE A 172 5.33 -11.55 4.39
N GLU A 173 5.68 -12.51 5.24
CA GLU A 173 5.20 -12.56 6.63
C GLU A 173 6.17 -11.84 7.58
N ASN A 174 5.74 -10.70 8.14
CA ASN A 174 6.47 -9.97 9.16
C ASN A 174 6.10 -10.45 10.58
N LYS A 175 6.75 -11.53 11.00
CA LYS A 175 6.62 -12.11 12.34
C LYS A 175 7.26 -11.21 13.40
N ASP A 176 6.78 -11.31 14.65
CA ASP A 176 7.34 -10.53 15.75
C ASP A 176 8.84 -10.77 15.92
N GLY A 177 9.60 -9.67 16.00
CA GLY A 177 11.06 -9.69 16.09
C GLY A 177 11.78 -10.16 14.82
N GLN A 178 11.10 -10.24 13.67
CA GLN A 178 11.68 -10.69 12.39
C GLN A 178 11.48 -9.68 11.26
N ALA A 179 11.43 -8.38 11.57
CA ALA A 179 11.34 -7.32 10.57
C ALA A 179 12.50 -7.39 9.57
N GLU A 180 13.73 -7.61 10.07
CA GLU A 180 14.94 -7.67 9.24
C GLU A 180 14.84 -8.80 8.21
N LYS A 181 14.32 -9.95 8.61
CA LYS A 181 14.09 -11.07 7.72
C LYS A 181 13.02 -10.79 6.66
N ALA A 182 11.95 -10.10 7.05
CA ALA A 182 10.92 -9.67 6.10
C ALA A 182 11.47 -8.62 5.12
N ALA A 183 12.40 -7.78 5.57
CA ALA A 183 13.09 -6.79 4.75
C ALA A 183 14.05 -7.46 3.75
N GLU A 184 14.83 -8.47 4.18
CA GLU A 184 15.65 -9.29 3.28
C GLU A 184 14.79 -9.92 2.17
N GLU A 185 13.68 -10.57 2.52
CA GLU A 185 12.77 -11.18 1.55
C GLU A 185 12.12 -10.13 0.63
N LEU A 186 11.86 -8.92 1.13
CA LEU A 186 11.35 -7.82 0.32
C LEU A 186 12.39 -7.37 -0.71
N VAL A 187 13.66 -7.20 -0.31
CA VAL A 187 14.75 -6.85 -1.24
C VAL A 187 14.94 -7.93 -2.30
N GLU A 188 14.99 -9.20 -1.90
CA GLU A 188 15.07 -10.33 -2.85
C GLU A 188 13.91 -10.30 -3.86
N THR A 189 12.69 -10.03 -3.39
CA THR A 189 11.51 -9.94 -4.25
C THR A 189 11.58 -8.73 -5.20
N LEU A 190 12.12 -7.60 -4.75
CA LEU A 190 12.26 -6.39 -5.56
C LEU A 190 13.31 -6.57 -6.67
N GLN A 191 14.39 -7.30 -6.40
CA GLN A 191 15.48 -7.54 -7.35
C GLN A 191 15.23 -8.68 -8.36
N GLY A 192 14.38 -9.66 -8.00
CA GLY A 192 14.09 -10.85 -8.84
C GLY A 192 13.06 -10.64 -9.93
#